data_AF-A0A954QJ41-F1
#
_entry.id   AF-A0A954QJ41-F1
#
_cell.length_a   1.000
_cell.length_b   1.000
_cell.length_c   1.000
_cell.angle_alpha   90.00
_cell.angle_beta   90.00
_cell.angle_gamma   90.00
#
_symmetry.space_group_name_H-M   'P 1'
#
loop_
_entity.id
_entity.type
_entity.pdbx_description
1 polymer ?
#
loop_
_entity_poly.entity_id
_entity_poly.type
_entity_poly.pdbx_seq_one_letter_code
_entity_poly.pdbx_strand_id
1 'polypeptide(L)'
;MSQLLVVDDEQSICWGLSKLGESLGYSVTTVSSAESALQVAADVRPDVVVLDVRLPGLDGLSAIEQLRTQIGNVPIIVITAYGDLQTAVNAVRNGAFEYITKPFSLEQVRHAVLRAMRSNDDRDLRPPLDIPLEGIVGRTAVMQAAFNRIALAASADACVLLSGESGTGKELVARAIHRYSRRADGPFIAVNVAALSPALAESELFGHERGAFTGADRAHGGLLAQADGGTLFLDEVADIPLSVQVKLLRALDSGEVVRVGGTTPIRTNFRVISATHQDLLSKIAEGTFRHDLFFRLSAFQIEVPPLRERGEDIPDLIQYFTACIRGHEGGNLPVWSHAALSELQRRPWYGNVRELRNVVEHALIVARGGTILPEHLPSPIPAEIVQRDDDRPASAQIRELIYRWSSDVLQNTPPSYAAYEELLSIVEPPLLIAVMEKHHGNCAAAARELGLHRTTLRKKLDQYGIDAVG
;
A
#
# COMPACT_ATOMS: atom_id res chain seq x y z
N MET A 1 -27.08 3.62 -34.83
CA MET A 1 -25.70 3.08 -34.82
C MET A 1 -24.96 3.92 -33.80
N SER A 2 -24.35 3.30 -32.79
CA SER A 2 -23.74 4.09 -31.72
C SER A 2 -22.54 4.89 -32.23
N GLN A 3 -22.37 6.09 -31.71
CA GLN A 3 -21.37 7.07 -32.11
C GLN A 3 -20.24 7.12 -31.07
N LEU A 4 -19.01 6.91 -31.51
CA LEU A 4 -17.80 7.04 -30.69
C LEU A 4 -17.03 8.28 -31.15
N LEU A 5 -16.82 9.24 -30.25
CA LEU A 5 -15.94 10.37 -30.49
C LEU A 5 -14.57 10.10 -29.86
N VAL A 6 -13.52 10.16 -30.65
CA VAL A 6 -12.13 10.01 -30.20
C VAL A 6 -11.41 11.35 -30.35
N VAL A 7 -10.79 11.80 -29.27
CA VAL A 7 -10.07 13.08 -29.20
C VAL A 7 -8.65 12.78 -28.73
N ASP A 8 -7.68 12.75 -29.66
CA ASP A 8 -6.27 12.46 -29.35
C ASP A 8 -5.41 13.10 -30.45
N ASP A 9 -4.30 13.75 -30.11
CA ASP A 9 -3.40 14.39 -31.08
C ASP A 9 -2.46 13.37 -31.77
N GLU A 10 -2.29 12.19 -31.17
CA GLU A 10 -1.53 11.09 -31.76
C GLU A 10 -2.35 10.34 -32.82
N GLN A 11 -1.99 10.53 -34.10
CA GLN A 11 -2.70 9.90 -35.23
C GLN A 11 -2.72 8.36 -35.16
N SER A 12 -1.67 7.74 -34.62
CA SER A 12 -1.58 6.29 -34.41
C SER A 12 -2.65 5.78 -33.45
N ILE A 13 -2.92 6.53 -32.38
CA ILE A 13 -3.94 6.20 -31.38
C ILE A 13 -5.33 6.42 -31.96
N CYS A 14 -5.57 7.57 -32.60
CA CYS A 14 -6.82 7.83 -33.32
C CYS A 14 -7.15 6.71 -34.32
N TRP A 15 -6.17 6.26 -35.10
CA TRP A 15 -6.36 5.18 -36.07
C TRP A 15 -6.70 3.84 -35.39
N GLY A 16 -5.95 3.47 -34.35
CA GLY A 16 -6.19 2.23 -33.60
C GLY A 16 -7.58 2.19 -32.94
N LEU A 17 -7.99 3.31 -32.34
CA LEU A 17 -9.31 3.45 -31.73
C LEU A 17 -10.45 3.51 -32.75
N SER A 18 -10.21 4.10 -33.94
CA SER A 18 -11.15 4.05 -35.06
C SER A 18 -11.40 2.62 -35.52
N LYS A 19 -10.33 1.84 -35.72
CA LYS A 19 -10.46 0.43 -36.11
C LYS A 19 -11.17 -0.41 -35.05
N LEU A 20 -10.89 -0.12 -33.78
CA LEU A 20 -11.59 -0.76 -32.67
C LEU A 20 -13.09 -0.43 -32.68
N GLY A 21 -13.48 0.83 -32.77
CA GLY A 21 -14.89 1.24 -32.80
C GLY A 21 -15.64 0.68 -34.02
N GLU A 22 -15.03 0.71 -35.20
CA GLU A 22 -15.58 0.10 -36.42
C GLU A 22 -15.83 -1.42 -36.23
N SER A 23 -14.89 -2.13 -35.60
CA SER A 23 -15.03 -3.57 -35.33
C SER A 23 -16.16 -3.90 -34.34
N LEU A 24 -16.53 -2.95 -33.49
CA LEU A 24 -17.67 -3.06 -32.57
C LEU A 24 -19.00 -2.64 -33.22
N GLY A 25 -18.98 -2.23 -34.49
CA GLY A 25 -20.15 -1.75 -35.22
C GLY A 25 -20.54 -0.30 -34.89
N TYR A 26 -19.62 0.49 -34.35
CA TYR A 26 -19.82 1.91 -34.05
C TYR A 26 -19.35 2.79 -35.20
N SER A 27 -20.01 3.94 -35.37
CA SER A 27 -19.50 5.01 -36.22
C SER A 27 -18.50 5.82 -35.40
N VAL A 28 -17.29 6.01 -35.91
CA VAL A 28 -16.22 6.70 -35.19
C VAL A 28 -15.93 8.05 -35.83
N THR A 29 -15.86 9.09 -35.01
CA THR A 29 -15.35 10.41 -35.39
C THR A 29 -14.06 10.66 -34.61
N THR A 30 -12.97 11.01 -35.30
CA THR A 30 -11.69 11.36 -34.68
C THR A 30 -11.42 12.86 -34.84
N VAL A 31 -10.91 13.49 -33.79
CA VAL A 31 -10.45 14.88 -33.80
C VAL A 31 -9.15 14.99 -33.01
N SER A 32 -8.31 15.98 -33.32
CA SER A 32 -6.96 16.11 -32.75
C SER A 32 -6.80 17.21 -31.70
N SER A 33 -7.90 17.85 -31.27
CA SER A 33 -7.89 18.91 -30.25
C SER A 33 -9.22 18.95 -29.50
N ALA A 34 -9.19 19.46 -28.27
CA ALA A 34 -10.39 19.62 -27.44
C ALA A 34 -11.34 20.65 -28.04
N GLU A 35 -10.82 21.70 -28.67
CA GLU A 35 -11.59 22.73 -29.36
C GLU A 35 -12.35 22.15 -30.56
N SER A 36 -11.70 21.31 -31.37
CA SER A 36 -12.38 20.59 -32.46
C SER A 36 -13.44 19.63 -31.91
N ALA A 37 -13.18 18.97 -30.77
CA ALA A 37 -14.16 18.12 -30.12
C ALA A 37 -15.42 18.91 -29.72
N LEU A 38 -15.25 20.09 -29.09
CA LEU A 38 -16.37 20.96 -28.69
C LEU A 38 -17.18 21.51 -29.87
N GLN A 39 -16.56 21.67 -31.04
CA GLN A 39 -17.28 22.08 -32.25
C GLN A 39 -18.12 20.95 -32.84
N VAL A 40 -17.57 19.73 -32.85
CA VAL A 40 -18.17 18.59 -33.55
C VAL A 40 -19.13 17.79 -32.66
N ALA A 41 -18.96 17.84 -31.34
CA ALA A 41 -19.72 17.05 -30.37
C ALA A 41 -21.25 17.31 -30.44
N ALA A 42 -21.66 18.55 -30.70
CA ALA A 42 -23.08 18.91 -30.84
C ALA A 42 -23.76 18.28 -32.06
N ASP A 43 -23.02 18.17 -33.17
CA ASP A 43 -23.51 17.62 -34.43
C ASP A 43 -23.46 16.09 -34.45
N VAL A 44 -22.36 15.51 -33.95
CA VAL A 44 -22.14 14.05 -33.92
C VAL A 44 -23.01 13.35 -32.88
N ARG A 45 -23.33 14.03 -31.75
CA ARG A 45 -24.06 13.46 -30.60
C ARG A 45 -23.49 12.10 -30.18
N PRO A 46 -22.23 12.07 -29.69
CA PRO A 46 -21.58 10.82 -29.32
C PRO A 46 -22.30 10.10 -28.19
N ASP A 47 -22.31 8.77 -28.23
CA ASP A 47 -22.78 7.92 -27.12
C ASP A 47 -21.66 7.62 -26.12
N VAL A 48 -20.39 7.70 -26.55
CA VAL A 48 -19.19 7.62 -25.72
C VAL A 48 -18.13 8.56 -26.29
N VAL A 49 -17.39 9.22 -25.41
CA VAL A 49 -16.20 10.00 -25.77
C VAL A 49 -14.96 9.33 -25.21
N VAL A 50 -13.91 9.22 -26.01
CA VAL A 50 -12.56 8.88 -25.58
C VAL A 50 -11.69 10.12 -25.76
N LEU A 51 -11.13 10.62 -24.66
CA LEU A 51 -10.48 11.93 -24.60
C LEU A 51 -9.07 11.82 -24.03
N ASP A 52 -8.06 12.23 -24.78
CA ASP A 52 -6.72 12.43 -24.25
C ASP A 52 -6.71 13.62 -23.28
N VAL A 53 -6.01 13.47 -22.16
CA VAL A 53 -5.72 14.57 -21.23
C VAL A 53 -4.81 15.60 -21.91
N ARG A 54 -3.72 15.16 -22.54
CA ARG A 54 -2.68 16.07 -23.02
C ARG A 54 -2.90 16.42 -24.48
N LEU A 55 -3.77 17.40 -24.72
CA LEU A 55 -4.04 17.92 -26.05
C LEU A 55 -3.30 19.24 -26.30
N PRO A 56 -2.96 19.57 -27.56
CA PRO A 56 -2.45 20.89 -27.90
C PRO A 56 -3.55 21.93 -27.73
N GLY A 57 -3.26 23.01 -26.99
CA GLY A 57 -4.23 24.07 -26.70
C GLY A 57 -4.96 23.81 -25.39
N LEU A 58 -6.28 23.65 -25.45
CA LEU A 58 -7.11 23.33 -24.29
C LEU A 58 -6.84 21.90 -23.80
N ASP A 59 -6.45 21.79 -22.52
CA ASP A 59 -6.25 20.51 -21.85
C ASP A 59 -7.55 19.69 -21.78
N GLY A 60 -7.43 18.38 -22.02
CA GLY A 60 -8.57 17.47 -22.07
C GLY A 60 -9.39 17.42 -20.78
N LEU A 61 -8.76 17.51 -19.59
CA LEU A 61 -9.50 17.53 -18.33
C LEU A 61 -10.35 18.78 -18.17
N SER A 62 -9.87 19.92 -18.68
CA SER A 62 -10.59 21.19 -18.68
C SER A 62 -11.76 21.18 -19.69
N ALA A 63 -11.65 20.37 -20.74
CA ALA A 63 -12.69 20.21 -21.75
C ALA A 63 -13.87 19.35 -21.28
N ILE A 64 -13.69 18.49 -20.27
CA ILE A 64 -14.74 17.56 -19.77
C ILE A 64 -16.02 18.31 -19.35
N GLU A 65 -15.88 19.40 -18.59
CA GLU A 65 -17.04 20.18 -18.11
C GLU A 65 -17.80 20.84 -19.26
N GLN A 66 -17.07 21.38 -20.24
CA GLN A 66 -17.67 22.01 -21.42
C GLN A 66 -18.35 20.98 -22.32
N LEU A 67 -17.71 19.83 -22.54
CA LEU A 67 -18.28 18.72 -23.29
C LEU A 67 -19.58 18.25 -22.61
N ARG A 68 -19.55 17.95 -21.31
CA ARG A 68 -20.75 17.56 -20.55
C ARG A 68 -21.89 18.57 -20.66
N THR A 69 -21.58 19.87 -20.64
CA THR A 69 -22.60 20.91 -20.82
C THR A 69 -23.27 20.84 -22.20
N GLN A 70 -22.54 20.41 -23.24
CA GLN A 70 -23.05 20.29 -24.60
C GLN A 70 -23.74 18.94 -24.90
N ILE A 71 -23.15 17.83 -24.47
CA ILE A 71 -23.61 16.46 -24.81
C ILE A 71 -24.33 15.75 -23.67
N GLY A 72 -24.45 16.37 -22.49
CA GLY A 72 -25.12 15.80 -21.32
C GLY A 72 -24.30 14.72 -20.61
N ASN A 73 -24.98 13.70 -20.07
CA ASN A 73 -24.39 12.61 -19.28
C ASN A 73 -23.68 11.53 -20.12
N VAL A 74 -23.19 11.87 -21.30
CA VAL A 74 -22.41 10.95 -22.13
C VAL A 74 -21.15 10.52 -21.37
N PRO A 75 -20.87 9.22 -21.23
CA PRO A 75 -19.67 8.74 -20.56
C PRO A 75 -18.41 9.15 -21.32
N ILE A 76 -17.47 9.77 -20.59
CA ILE A 76 -16.17 10.23 -21.11
C ILE A 76 -15.08 9.34 -20.52
N ILE A 77 -14.38 8.58 -21.36
CA ILE A 77 -13.20 7.78 -21.03
C ILE A 77 -11.97 8.66 -21.25
N VAL A 78 -11.19 8.88 -20.21
CA VAL A 78 -9.98 9.69 -20.26
C VAL A 78 -8.77 8.79 -20.50
N ILE A 79 -7.89 9.20 -21.42
CA ILE A 79 -6.63 8.54 -21.74
C ILE A 79 -5.48 9.50 -21.43
N THR A 80 -4.33 9.03 -20.92
CA THR A 80 -3.14 9.89 -20.74
C THR A 80 -1.80 9.14 -20.86
N ALA A 81 -0.76 9.83 -21.32
CA ALA A 81 0.62 9.32 -21.39
C ALA A 81 1.39 9.35 -20.06
N TYR A 82 1.02 10.23 -19.13
CA TYR A 82 1.63 10.37 -17.81
C TYR A 82 0.52 10.77 -16.84
N GLY A 83 0.07 9.83 -16.03
CA GLY A 83 -0.87 10.12 -14.95
C GLY A 83 -0.10 10.41 -13.67
N ASP A 84 -0.12 11.65 -13.20
CA ASP A 84 0.09 11.88 -11.77
C ASP A 84 -1.23 11.70 -11.03
N LEU A 85 -1.15 11.61 -9.71
CA LEU A 85 -2.34 11.43 -8.88
C LEU A 85 -3.33 12.60 -9.03
N GLN A 86 -2.84 13.83 -9.25
CA GLN A 86 -3.70 15.01 -9.41
C GLN A 86 -4.56 14.89 -10.68
N THR A 87 -3.97 14.45 -11.79
CA THR A 87 -4.65 14.20 -13.06
C THR A 87 -5.75 13.15 -12.90
N ALA A 88 -5.45 12.03 -12.22
CA ALA A 88 -6.44 10.98 -11.95
C ALA A 88 -7.59 11.49 -11.07
N VAL A 89 -7.27 12.26 -10.02
CA VAL A 89 -8.27 12.87 -9.14
C VAL A 89 -9.15 13.85 -9.91
N ASN A 90 -8.57 14.72 -10.73
CA ASN A 90 -9.29 15.70 -11.53
C ASN A 90 -10.18 15.02 -12.58
N ALA A 91 -9.72 13.94 -13.21
CA ALA A 91 -10.54 13.13 -14.10
C ALA A 91 -11.78 12.58 -13.40
N VAL A 92 -11.61 11.92 -12.25
CA VAL A 92 -12.73 11.37 -11.47
C VAL A 92 -13.67 12.47 -10.99
N ARG A 93 -13.12 13.59 -10.49
CA ARG A 93 -13.91 14.75 -10.03
C ARG A 93 -14.68 15.43 -11.15
N ASN A 94 -14.13 15.54 -12.35
CA ASN A 94 -14.83 16.09 -13.51
C ASN A 94 -15.81 15.08 -14.12
N GLY A 95 -15.91 13.88 -13.53
CA GLY A 95 -16.88 12.86 -13.91
C GLY A 95 -16.48 12.05 -15.13
N ALA A 96 -15.18 11.84 -15.34
CA ALA A 96 -14.72 10.79 -16.24
C ALA A 96 -15.37 9.46 -15.85
N PHE A 97 -15.92 8.76 -16.84
CA PHE A 97 -16.47 7.43 -16.67
C PHE A 97 -15.38 6.44 -16.28
N GLU A 98 -14.24 6.54 -16.98
CA GLU A 98 -13.07 5.70 -16.74
C GLU A 98 -11.80 6.45 -17.11
N TYR A 99 -10.70 6.08 -16.45
CA TYR A 99 -9.37 6.65 -16.67
C TYR A 99 -8.40 5.53 -17.06
N ILE A 100 -7.75 5.66 -18.21
CA ILE A 100 -6.85 4.68 -18.83
C ILE A 100 -5.50 5.32 -19.10
N THR A 101 -4.41 4.61 -18.79
CA THR A 101 -3.05 5.11 -19.00
C THR A 101 -2.38 4.48 -20.21
N LYS A 102 -1.69 5.28 -21.02
CA LYS A 102 -0.81 4.82 -22.11
C LYS A 102 0.51 4.27 -21.48
N PRO A 103 1.12 3.23 -22.06
CA PRO A 103 0.60 2.43 -23.16
C PRO A 103 -0.56 1.52 -22.69
N PHE A 104 -1.63 1.46 -23.47
CA PHE A 104 -2.79 0.61 -23.22
C PHE A 104 -2.94 -0.44 -24.32
N SER A 105 -3.66 -1.52 -24.04
CA SER A 105 -4.08 -2.48 -25.07
C SER A 105 -5.43 -2.08 -25.67
N LEU A 106 -5.66 -2.37 -26.95
CA LEU A 106 -6.96 -2.13 -27.58
C LEU A 106 -8.09 -2.92 -26.88
N GLU A 107 -7.76 -4.08 -26.30
CA GLU A 107 -8.70 -4.87 -25.48
C GLU A 107 -9.14 -4.11 -24.22
N GLN A 108 -8.23 -3.41 -23.54
CA GLN A 108 -8.56 -2.60 -22.37
C GLN A 108 -9.57 -1.50 -22.73
N VAL A 109 -9.33 -0.78 -23.83
CA VAL A 109 -10.24 0.26 -24.30
C VAL A 109 -11.56 -0.35 -24.80
N ARG A 110 -11.53 -1.53 -25.44
CA ARG A 110 -12.73 -2.28 -25.85
C ARG A 110 -13.65 -2.52 -24.66
N HIS A 111 -13.10 -3.02 -23.55
CA HIS A 111 -13.86 -3.26 -22.33
C HIS A 111 -14.41 -1.98 -21.72
N ALA A 112 -13.64 -0.89 -21.71
CA ALA A 112 -14.08 0.41 -21.23
C ALA A 112 -15.26 0.96 -22.04
N VAL A 113 -15.13 0.99 -23.38
CA VAL A 113 -16.18 1.47 -24.29
C VAL A 113 -17.45 0.62 -24.18
N LEU A 114 -17.34 -0.71 -24.13
CA LEU A 114 -18.49 -1.60 -23.97
C LEU A 114 -19.23 -1.41 -22.64
N ARG A 115 -18.52 -1.05 -21.56
CA ARG A 115 -19.15 -0.72 -20.27
C ARG A 115 -19.79 0.65 -20.30
N ALA A 116 -19.11 1.64 -20.86
CA ALA A 116 -19.64 3.00 -21.03
C ALA A 116 -20.96 2.99 -21.79
N MET A 117 -21.05 2.24 -22.88
CA MET A 117 -22.28 2.07 -23.68
C MET A 117 -23.44 1.41 -22.92
N ARG A 118 -23.18 0.76 -21.78
CA ARG A 118 -24.21 0.09 -20.95
C ARG A 118 -24.65 0.91 -19.75
N SER A 119 -23.87 1.91 -19.34
CA SER A 119 -24.16 2.74 -18.19
C SER A 119 -24.92 3.99 -18.63
N ASN A 120 -26.20 4.06 -18.30
CA ASN A 120 -27.01 5.25 -18.48
C ASN A 120 -27.64 5.57 -17.12
N ASP A 121 -26.84 6.02 -16.14
CA ASP A 121 -27.38 6.59 -14.90
C ASP A 121 -26.37 7.47 -14.12
N ASP A 122 -26.85 8.68 -13.82
CA ASP A 122 -26.52 9.69 -12.81
C ASP A 122 -25.12 9.71 -12.16
N ARG A 123 -24.32 10.74 -12.48
CA ARG A 123 -23.26 11.27 -11.59
C ARG A 123 -23.07 12.80 -11.74
N ASP A 124 -23.64 13.53 -10.78
CA ASP A 124 -23.36 14.94 -10.48
C ASP A 124 -21.95 15.11 -9.88
N LEU A 125 -21.11 15.98 -10.45
CA LEU A 125 -19.90 16.47 -9.79
C LEU A 125 -19.59 17.95 -10.13
N ARG A 126 -19.01 18.62 -9.12
CA ARG A 126 -18.66 20.05 -8.98
C ARG A 126 -17.17 20.30 -9.26
N PRO A 127 -16.74 21.57 -9.48
CA PRO A 127 -15.44 21.89 -10.09
C PRO A 127 -14.21 21.71 -9.16
N PRO A 128 -12.99 21.62 -9.74
CA PRO A 128 -11.75 21.31 -9.03
C PRO A 128 -11.06 22.52 -8.36
N LEU A 129 -10.31 22.23 -7.31
CA LEU A 129 -9.26 23.08 -6.73
C LEU A 129 -7.91 22.38 -6.95
N ASP A 130 -6.98 23.08 -7.60
CA ASP A 130 -5.63 22.59 -7.92
C ASP A 130 -4.66 22.85 -6.77
N ILE A 131 -4.07 21.77 -6.22
CA ILE A 131 -2.83 21.86 -5.46
C ILE A 131 -2.06 20.53 -5.62
N PRO A 132 -0.84 20.50 -6.20
CA PRO A 132 -0.04 19.28 -6.37
C PRO A 132 0.27 18.56 -5.06
N LEU A 133 0.24 17.23 -5.09
CA LEU A 133 0.61 16.41 -3.93
C LEU A 133 2.13 16.21 -3.91
N GLU A 134 2.77 16.63 -2.83
CA GLU A 134 4.13 16.22 -2.52
C GLU A 134 4.14 14.74 -2.10
N GLY A 135 5.03 13.93 -2.68
CA GLY A 135 5.47 12.67 -2.08
C GLY A 135 5.07 11.36 -2.75
N ILE A 136 4.06 11.32 -3.62
CA ILE A 136 3.68 10.08 -4.33
C ILE A 136 4.14 10.15 -5.78
N VAL A 137 5.19 9.38 -6.10
CA VAL A 137 5.83 9.33 -7.42
C VAL A 137 5.68 7.93 -8.01
N GLY A 138 5.33 7.88 -9.30
CA GLY A 138 5.32 6.65 -10.09
C GLY A 138 4.60 6.83 -11.42
N ARG A 139 5.13 6.20 -12.46
CA ARG A 139 4.59 6.17 -13.83
C ARG A 139 4.24 4.76 -14.30
N THR A 140 4.70 3.73 -13.60
CA THR A 140 4.39 2.34 -13.92
C THR A 140 2.89 2.07 -13.93
N ALA A 141 2.45 1.15 -14.79
CA ALA A 141 1.03 0.78 -14.91
C ALA A 141 0.40 0.35 -13.57
N VAL A 142 1.16 -0.33 -12.71
CA VAL A 142 0.70 -0.74 -11.37
C VAL A 142 0.46 0.47 -10.45
N MET A 143 1.30 1.50 -10.52
CA MET A 143 1.10 2.74 -9.79
C MET A 143 -0.05 3.57 -10.37
N GLN A 144 -0.23 3.58 -11.68
CA GLN A 144 -1.36 4.26 -12.32
C GLN A 144 -2.70 3.64 -11.92
N ALA A 145 -2.77 2.31 -11.84
CA ALA A 145 -3.94 1.62 -11.32
C ALA A 145 -4.20 2.01 -9.85
N ALA A 146 -3.16 2.10 -9.02
CA ALA A 146 -3.30 2.58 -7.64
C ALA A 146 -3.80 4.04 -7.60
N PHE A 147 -3.30 4.95 -8.43
CA PHE A 147 -3.75 6.34 -8.50
C PHE A 147 -5.24 6.45 -8.84
N ASN A 148 -5.73 5.65 -9.79
CA ASN A 148 -7.15 5.61 -10.11
C ASN A 148 -7.99 5.16 -8.91
N ARG A 149 -7.58 4.11 -8.19
CA ARG A 149 -8.26 3.67 -6.97
C ARG A 149 -8.26 4.75 -5.88
N ILE A 150 -7.15 5.46 -5.71
CA ILE A 150 -7.02 6.58 -4.76
C ILE A 150 -7.97 7.72 -5.13
N ALA A 151 -8.07 8.07 -6.41
CA ALA A 151 -8.99 9.09 -6.91
C ALA A 151 -10.46 8.71 -6.64
N LEU A 152 -10.84 7.46 -6.94
CA LEU A 152 -12.18 6.93 -6.63
C LEU A 152 -12.47 6.99 -5.13
N ALA A 153 -11.53 6.54 -4.30
CA ALA A 153 -11.66 6.60 -2.85
C ALA A 153 -11.80 8.04 -2.35
N ALA A 154 -11.03 9.00 -2.87
CA ALA A 154 -11.11 10.40 -2.47
C ALA A 154 -12.50 11.00 -2.75
N SER A 155 -13.12 10.63 -3.87
CA SER A 155 -14.45 11.14 -4.27
C SER A 155 -15.63 10.62 -3.41
N ALA A 156 -15.43 9.49 -2.71
CA ALA A 156 -16.43 8.85 -1.86
C ALA A 156 -16.14 9.09 -0.36
N ASP A 157 -17.16 8.98 0.50
CA ASP A 157 -17.00 9.09 1.97
C ASP A 157 -16.88 7.73 2.67
N ALA A 158 -16.63 6.66 1.91
CA ALA A 158 -16.53 5.30 2.42
C ALA A 158 -15.22 5.08 3.21
N CYS A 159 -15.26 4.11 4.14
CA CYS A 159 -14.08 3.57 4.79
C CYS A 159 -13.13 2.96 3.74
N VAL A 160 -11.83 3.19 3.92
CA VAL A 160 -10.80 2.67 3.01
C VAL A 160 -9.81 1.81 3.79
N LEU A 161 -9.53 0.60 3.29
CA LEU A 161 -8.47 -0.27 3.79
C LEU A 161 -7.29 -0.26 2.81
N LEU A 162 -6.14 0.22 3.26
CA LEU A 162 -4.87 0.23 2.55
C LEU A 162 -4.06 -1.02 2.93
N SER A 163 -3.79 -1.88 1.96
CA SER A 163 -2.89 -3.02 2.11
C SER A 163 -1.56 -2.75 1.41
N GLY A 164 -0.50 -3.39 1.90
CA GLY A 164 0.81 -3.35 1.25
C GLY A 164 1.93 -3.42 2.28
N GLU A 165 3.12 -3.78 1.81
CA GLU A 165 4.29 -3.97 2.68
C GLU A 165 4.70 -2.72 3.46
N SER A 166 5.53 -2.90 4.49
CA SER A 166 6.10 -1.78 5.21
C SER A 166 6.93 -0.90 4.28
N GLY A 167 6.82 0.42 4.43
CA GLY A 167 7.58 1.39 3.63
C GLY A 167 7.11 1.61 2.19
N THR A 168 5.96 1.08 1.75
CA THR A 168 5.44 1.33 0.38
C THR A 168 4.80 2.71 0.19
N GLY A 169 4.46 3.40 1.28
CA GLY A 169 3.86 4.75 1.25
C GLY A 169 2.36 4.80 1.62
N LYS A 170 1.84 3.83 2.38
CA LYS A 170 0.42 3.79 2.80
C LYS A 170 -0.06 5.08 3.49
N GLU A 171 0.75 5.69 4.37
CA GLU A 171 0.39 6.97 5.00
C GLU A 171 0.27 8.11 3.98
N LEU A 172 1.17 8.18 3.00
CA LEU A 172 1.10 9.19 1.93
C LEU A 172 -0.19 9.02 1.12
N VAL A 173 -0.55 7.77 0.81
CA VAL A 173 -1.82 7.45 0.15
C VAL A 173 -3.02 7.90 0.99
N ALA A 174 -3.03 7.64 2.29
CA ALA A 174 -4.11 8.08 3.19
C ALA A 174 -4.24 9.62 3.22
N ARG A 175 -3.11 10.33 3.31
CA ARG A 175 -3.07 11.80 3.25
C ARG A 175 -3.62 12.32 1.92
N ALA A 176 -3.29 11.65 0.81
CA ALA A 176 -3.81 12.02 -0.50
C ALA A 176 -5.32 11.83 -0.62
N ILE A 177 -5.86 10.71 -0.13
CA ILE A 177 -7.31 10.47 -0.09
C ILE A 177 -8.01 11.58 0.69
N HIS A 178 -7.52 11.91 1.88
CA HIS A 178 -8.09 12.97 2.71
C HIS A 178 -8.09 14.33 2.00
N ARG A 179 -6.92 14.74 1.49
CA ARG A 179 -6.74 16.03 0.82
C ARG A 179 -7.61 16.20 -0.43
N TYR A 180 -7.87 15.11 -1.15
CA TYR A 180 -8.73 15.13 -2.33
C TYR A 180 -10.19 14.76 -2.04
N SER A 181 -10.57 14.63 -0.76
CA SER A 181 -11.94 14.34 -0.36
C SER A 181 -12.77 15.59 -0.09
N ARG A 182 -14.07 15.38 0.19
CA ARG A 182 -14.98 16.42 0.69
C ARG A 182 -14.62 16.92 2.11
N ARG A 183 -13.70 16.24 2.78
CA ARG A 183 -13.28 16.53 4.17
C ARG A 183 -11.88 17.16 4.24
N ALA A 184 -11.36 17.65 3.12
CA ALA A 184 -10.01 18.21 3.02
C ALA A 184 -9.75 19.40 3.95
N ASP A 185 -10.79 20.19 4.28
CA ASP A 185 -10.70 21.31 5.23
C ASP A 185 -10.80 20.86 6.70
N GLY A 186 -11.14 19.60 6.95
CA GLY A 186 -11.22 19.00 8.28
C GLY A 186 -9.88 18.45 8.77
N PRO A 187 -9.79 18.02 10.05
CA PRO A 187 -8.56 17.46 10.59
C PRO A 187 -8.17 16.13 9.94
N PHE A 188 -6.87 15.90 9.74
CA PHE A 188 -6.31 14.59 9.45
C PHE A 188 -5.57 14.06 10.68
N ILE A 189 -6.18 13.12 11.40
CA ILE A 189 -5.62 12.53 12.61
C ILE A 189 -5.00 11.18 12.27
N ALA A 190 -3.67 11.08 12.31
CA ALA A 190 -2.94 9.83 12.10
C ALA A 190 -2.54 9.21 13.43
N VAL A 191 -2.79 7.91 13.59
CA VAL A 191 -2.42 7.16 14.80
C VAL A 191 -1.90 5.78 14.43
N ASN A 192 -0.77 5.41 15.03
CA ASN A 192 -0.30 4.03 15.08
C ASN A 192 -0.55 3.51 16.50
N VAL A 193 -1.45 2.54 16.61
CA VAL A 193 -1.90 2.00 17.91
C VAL A 193 -1.04 0.80 18.34
N ALA A 194 -0.28 0.19 17.41
CA ALA A 194 0.55 -0.99 17.65
C ALA A 194 1.66 -0.73 18.68
N ALA A 195 2.14 0.51 18.79
CA ALA A 195 3.19 0.91 19.72
C ALA A 195 2.71 1.12 21.17
N LEU A 196 1.40 1.02 21.44
CA LEU A 196 0.80 1.34 22.75
C LEU A 196 0.36 0.08 23.49
N SER A 197 0.42 0.12 24.83
CA SER A 197 -0.22 -0.90 25.64
C SER A 197 -1.75 -0.87 25.44
N PRO A 198 -2.49 -1.98 25.62
CA PRO A 198 -3.93 -1.99 25.34
C PRO A 198 -4.73 -0.92 26.08
N ALA A 199 -4.36 -0.63 27.33
CA ALA A 199 -5.01 0.41 28.12
C ALA A 199 -4.70 1.83 27.60
N LEU A 200 -3.45 2.07 27.16
CA LEU A 200 -3.05 3.35 26.57
C LEU A 200 -3.69 3.54 25.19
N ALA A 201 -3.70 2.50 24.36
CA ALA A 201 -4.39 2.48 23.07
C ALA A 201 -5.86 2.91 23.20
N GLU A 202 -6.57 2.33 24.18
CA GLU A 202 -7.96 2.68 24.45
C GLU A 202 -8.11 4.13 24.93
N SER A 203 -7.25 4.56 25.86
CA SER A 203 -7.26 5.93 26.38
C SER A 203 -6.95 6.98 25.31
N GLU A 204 -5.98 6.73 24.42
CA GLU A 204 -5.60 7.65 23.33
C GLU A 204 -6.73 7.75 22.30
N LEU A 205 -7.29 6.64 21.85
CA LEU A 205 -8.36 6.64 20.84
C LEU A 205 -9.65 7.26 21.36
N PHE A 206 -10.15 6.81 22.51
CA PHE A 206 -11.47 7.17 23.04
C PHE A 206 -11.43 8.34 24.03
N GLY A 207 -10.26 8.69 24.55
CA GLY A 207 -10.13 9.64 25.66
C GLY A 207 -10.51 9.01 26.99
N HIS A 208 -10.27 9.73 28.09
CA HIS A 208 -10.63 9.28 29.43
C HIS A 208 -11.16 10.41 30.30
N GLU A 209 -12.03 10.06 31.24
CA GLU A 209 -12.44 10.94 32.32
C GLU A 209 -11.40 10.92 33.46
N ARG A 210 -11.41 11.98 34.28
CA ARG A 210 -10.55 12.05 35.47
C ARG A 210 -10.84 10.86 36.40
N GLY A 211 -9.81 10.11 36.78
CA GLY A 211 -9.92 8.96 37.67
C GLY A 211 -10.38 7.66 36.99
N ALA A 212 -10.39 7.59 35.65
CA ALA A 212 -10.77 6.38 34.92
C ALA A 212 -9.82 5.18 35.16
N PHE A 213 -8.55 5.44 35.49
CA PHE A 213 -7.54 4.44 35.85
C PHE A 213 -6.45 5.08 36.74
N THR A 214 -5.57 4.26 37.30
CA THR A 214 -4.44 4.74 38.13
C THR A 214 -3.49 5.61 37.29
N GLY A 215 -3.39 6.90 37.62
CA GLY A 215 -2.62 7.90 36.87
C GLY A 215 -3.46 8.83 35.98
N ALA A 216 -4.78 8.64 35.91
CA ALA A 216 -5.71 9.53 35.18
C ALA A 216 -6.02 10.82 35.98
N ASP A 217 -5.01 11.65 36.23
CA ASP A 217 -5.13 12.85 37.09
C ASP A 217 -5.97 13.98 36.46
N ARG A 218 -6.14 13.96 35.13
CA ARG A 218 -6.95 14.90 34.35
C ARG A 218 -7.77 14.16 33.30
N ALA A 219 -8.82 14.78 32.79
CA ALA A 219 -9.54 14.25 31.65
C ALA A 219 -8.75 14.53 30.35
N HIS A 220 -8.85 13.63 29.37
CA HIS A 220 -8.19 13.74 28.07
C HIS A 220 -9.18 13.49 26.93
N GLY A 221 -9.12 14.33 25.89
CA GLY A 221 -9.96 14.20 24.71
C GLY A 221 -9.36 13.21 23.71
N GLY A 222 -10.09 12.14 23.38
CA GLY A 222 -9.60 11.09 22.49
C GLY A 222 -9.45 11.51 21.03
N LEU A 223 -8.57 10.81 20.32
CA LEU A 223 -8.27 11.03 18.90
C LEU A 223 -9.50 10.89 17.99
N LEU A 224 -10.43 10.00 18.33
CA LEU A 224 -11.70 9.84 17.59
C LEU A 224 -12.55 11.12 17.61
N ALA A 225 -12.58 11.81 18.75
CA ALA A 225 -13.29 13.08 18.88
C ALA A 225 -12.54 14.23 18.20
N GLN A 226 -11.20 14.19 18.19
CA GLN A 226 -10.38 15.17 17.47
C GLN A 226 -10.50 15.03 15.95
N ALA A 227 -10.86 13.85 15.45
CA ALA A 227 -11.07 13.60 14.01
C ALA A 227 -12.44 14.07 13.50
N ASP A 228 -13.30 14.62 14.36
CA ASP A 228 -14.64 15.08 13.98
C ASP A 228 -14.61 16.08 12.81
N GLY A 229 -15.51 15.90 11.85
CA GLY A 229 -15.54 16.64 10.57
C GLY A 229 -14.44 16.25 9.57
N GLY A 230 -13.43 15.48 9.99
CA GLY A 230 -12.24 15.16 9.22
C GLY A 230 -12.05 13.67 8.93
N THR A 231 -10.80 13.22 8.96
CA THR A 231 -10.39 11.83 8.67
C THR A 231 -9.47 11.29 9.74
N LEU A 232 -9.78 10.10 10.24
CA LEU A 232 -8.93 9.30 11.09
C LEU A 232 -8.17 8.28 10.24
N PHE A 233 -6.84 8.33 10.30
CA PHE A 233 -5.95 7.33 9.72
C PHE A 233 -5.44 6.38 10.81
N LEU A 234 -5.84 5.12 10.72
CA LEU A 234 -5.40 4.03 11.61
C LEU A 234 -4.28 3.24 10.91
N ASP A 235 -3.02 3.51 11.26
CA ASP A 235 -1.91 2.69 10.78
C ASP A 235 -1.78 1.41 11.61
N GLU A 236 -1.34 0.34 10.96
CA GLU A 236 -1.17 -0.99 11.56
C GLU A 236 -2.43 -1.51 12.28
N VAL A 237 -3.58 -1.41 11.60
CA VAL A 237 -4.89 -1.76 12.17
C VAL A 237 -4.98 -3.21 12.65
N ALA A 238 -4.17 -4.11 12.08
CA ALA A 238 -4.08 -5.52 12.46
C ALA A 238 -3.65 -5.73 13.92
N ASP A 239 -2.89 -4.77 14.47
CA ASP A 239 -2.29 -4.87 15.81
C ASP A 239 -3.17 -4.22 16.90
N ILE A 240 -4.35 -3.72 16.53
CA ILE A 240 -5.30 -3.15 17.49
C ILE A 240 -5.83 -4.25 18.42
N PRO A 241 -5.79 -4.09 19.76
CA PRO A 241 -6.31 -5.09 20.69
C PRO A 241 -7.81 -5.37 20.50
N LEU A 242 -8.24 -6.62 20.71
CA LEU A 242 -9.65 -7.04 20.55
C LEU A 242 -10.66 -6.18 21.34
N SER A 243 -10.30 -5.75 22.55
CA SER A 243 -11.16 -4.88 23.37
C SER A 243 -11.39 -3.52 22.71
N VAL A 244 -10.36 -2.97 22.08
CA VAL A 244 -10.39 -1.70 21.34
C VAL A 244 -11.19 -1.88 20.04
N GLN A 245 -11.02 -3.01 19.34
CA GLN A 245 -11.78 -3.33 18.12
C GLN A 245 -13.30 -3.29 18.34
N VAL A 246 -13.79 -3.82 19.47
CA VAL A 246 -15.23 -3.79 19.82
C VAL A 246 -15.76 -2.37 19.96
N LYS A 247 -15.00 -1.50 20.64
CA LYS A 247 -15.39 -0.10 20.85
C LYS A 247 -15.29 0.70 19.56
N LEU A 248 -14.27 0.42 18.75
CA LEU A 248 -14.08 1.07 17.46
C LEU A 248 -15.25 0.76 16.52
N LEU A 249 -15.65 -0.50 16.40
CA LEU A 249 -16.82 -0.89 15.59
C LEU A 249 -18.08 -0.13 16.04
N ARG A 250 -18.34 -0.05 17.35
CA ARG A 250 -19.48 0.72 17.87
C ARG A 250 -19.41 2.19 17.48
N ALA A 251 -18.25 2.84 17.62
CA ALA A 251 -18.07 4.23 17.22
C ALA A 251 -18.32 4.44 15.72
N LEU A 252 -17.91 3.51 14.87
CA LEU A 252 -18.14 3.56 13.42
C LEU A 252 -19.60 3.36 13.04
N ASP A 253 -20.34 2.54 13.77
CA ASP A 253 -21.73 2.23 13.46
C ASP A 253 -22.71 3.27 14.03
N SER A 254 -22.48 3.75 15.26
CA SER A 254 -23.35 4.73 15.91
C SER A 254 -22.98 6.18 15.63
N GLY A 255 -21.74 6.46 15.24
CA GLY A 255 -21.20 7.82 15.20
C GLY A 255 -21.05 8.46 16.59
N GLU A 256 -20.96 7.63 17.65
CA GLU A 256 -20.86 8.08 19.03
C GLU A 256 -19.67 7.45 19.74
N VAL A 257 -18.91 8.28 20.45
CA VAL A 257 -17.70 7.91 21.19
C VAL A 257 -17.96 8.10 22.69
N VAL A 258 -17.64 7.10 23.50
CA VAL A 258 -17.72 7.19 24.96
C VAL A 258 -16.31 7.10 25.54
N ARG A 259 -15.92 8.10 26.33
CA ARG A 259 -14.61 8.12 27.01
C ARG A 259 -14.49 6.97 28.02
N VAL A 260 -13.26 6.52 28.24
CA VAL A 260 -12.96 5.54 29.28
C VAL A 260 -13.36 6.10 30.65
N GLY A 261 -14.12 5.31 31.43
CA GLY A 261 -14.67 5.72 32.73
C GLY A 261 -15.87 6.67 32.66
N GLY A 262 -16.27 7.10 31.46
CA GLY A 262 -17.44 7.94 31.24
C GLY A 262 -18.67 7.15 30.79
N THR A 263 -19.84 7.79 30.86
CA THR A 263 -21.13 7.24 30.37
C THR A 263 -21.81 8.13 29.35
N THR A 264 -21.27 9.34 29.10
CA THR A 264 -21.87 10.31 28.19
C THR A 264 -21.34 10.08 26.77
N PRO A 265 -22.20 9.75 25.79
CA PRO A 265 -21.79 9.64 24.39
C PRO A 265 -21.51 11.02 23.79
N ILE A 266 -20.46 11.09 22.99
CA ILE A 266 -20.04 12.26 22.22
C ILE A 266 -20.29 11.93 20.76
N ARG A 267 -21.17 12.70 20.09
CA ARG A 267 -21.38 12.55 18.65
C ARG A 267 -20.18 13.03 17.87
N THR A 268 -19.76 12.23 16.90
CA THR A 268 -18.60 12.48 16.04
C THR A 268 -18.91 12.00 14.64
N ASN A 269 -18.47 12.73 13.63
CA ASN A 269 -18.60 12.38 12.23
C ASN A 269 -17.23 12.48 11.55
N PHE A 270 -16.48 11.37 11.57
CA PHE A 270 -15.18 11.24 10.92
C PHE A 270 -15.21 10.14 9.88
N ARG A 271 -14.37 10.29 8.84
CA ARG A 271 -14.08 9.23 7.88
C ARG A 271 -12.91 8.38 8.38
N VAL A 272 -12.94 7.06 8.14
CA VAL A 272 -11.80 6.19 8.47
C VAL A 272 -11.05 5.74 7.24
N ILE A 273 -9.72 5.84 7.32
CA ILE A 273 -8.78 5.16 6.45
C ILE A 273 -7.92 4.27 7.36
N SER A 274 -7.79 2.99 7.05
CA SER A 274 -6.97 2.05 7.82
C SER A 274 -5.85 1.51 6.94
N ALA A 275 -4.69 1.20 7.52
CA ALA A 275 -3.58 0.59 6.83
C ALA A 275 -3.08 -0.66 7.57
N THR A 276 -2.58 -1.63 6.83
CA THR A 276 -1.92 -2.82 7.37
C THR A 276 -0.92 -3.39 6.37
N HIS A 277 0.14 -4.01 6.87
CA HIS A 277 1.03 -4.88 6.09
C HIS A 277 0.72 -6.37 6.28
N GLN A 278 -0.10 -6.71 7.27
CA GLN A 278 -0.46 -8.07 7.64
C GLN A 278 -1.76 -8.50 6.97
N ASP A 279 -1.92 -9.81 6.76
CA ASP A 279 -3.16 -10.40 6.25
C ASP A 279 -4.24 -10.47 7.33
N LEU A 280 -5.24 -9.59 7.22
CA LEU A 280 -6.38 -9.55 8.14
C LEU A 280 -7.25 -10.80 8.06
N LEU A 281 -7.33 -11.49 6.92
CA LEU A 281 -8.13 -12.71 6.81
C LEU A 281 -7.52 -13.84 7.65
N SER A 282 -6.18 -13.96 7.63
CA SER A 282 -5.45 -14.87 8.53
C SER A 282 -5.65 -14.50 10.00
N LYS A 283 -5.56 -13.22 10.37
CA LYS A 283 -5.82 -12.77 11.76
C LYS A 283 -7.26 -13.03 12.22
N ILE A 284 -8.24 -12.99 11.32
CA ILE A 284 -9.64 -13.39 11.62
C ILE A 284 -9.71 -14.89 11.91
N ALA A 285 -9.04 -15.73 11.10
CA ALA A 285 -8.99 -17.16 11.31
C ALA A 285 -8.32 -17.54 12.65
N GLU A 286 -7.32 -16.76 13.07
CA GLU A 286 -6.63 -16.89 14.36
C GLU A 286 -7.44 -16.33 15.55
N GLY A 287 -8.54 -15.62 15.30
CA GLY A 287 -9.37 -14.98 16.33
C GLY A 287 -8.74 -13.73 16.95
N THR A 288 -7.69 -13.18 16.36
CA THR A 288 -7.00 -11.95 16.81
C THR A 288 -7.56 -10.70 16.16
N PHE A 289 -8.35 -10.83 15.09
CA PHE A 289 -9.08 -9.73 14.46
C PHE A 289 -10.56 -10.07 14.28
N ARG A 290 -11.44 -9.10 14.50
CA ARG A 290 -12.89 -9.33 14.38
C ARG A 290 -13.36 -9.25 12.93
N HIS A 291 -14.14 -10.25 12.53
CA HIS A 291 -14.77 -10.32 11.21
C HIS A 291 -15.68 -9.12 10.93
N ASP A 292 -16.52 -8.70 11.86
CA ASP A 292 -17.45 -7.57 11.68
C ASP A 292 -16.72 -6.23 11.44
N LEU A 293 -15.67 -5.96 12.22
CA LEU A 293 -14.83 -4.78 12.03
C LEU A 293 -14.12 -4.81 10.66
N PHE A 294 -13.65 -5.97 10.21
CA PHE A 294 -13.04 -6.10 8.88
C PHE A 294 -13.99 -5.63 7.77
N PHE A 295 -15.25 -6.10 7.75
CA PHE A 295 -16.20 -5.67 6.72
C PHE A 295 -16.55 -4.18 6.83
N ARG A 296 -16.55 -3.63 8.04
CA ARG A 296 -16.80 -2.18 8.24
C ARG A 296 -15.67 -1.30 7.71
N LEU A 297 -14.42 -1.73 7.91
CA LEU A 297 -13.23 -0.98 7.47
C LEU A 297 -12.91 -1.19 5.98
N SER A 298 -13.22 -2.38 5.44
CA SER A 298 -12.83 -2.79 4.09
C SER A 298 -13.86 -2.46 2.99
N ALA A 299 -14.69 -1.44 3.22
CA ALA A 299 -15.70 -1.00 2.24
C ALA A 299 -15.09 -0.65 0.87
N PHE A 300 -13.88 -0.08 0.85
CA PHE A 300 -13.07 0.07 -0.35
C PHE A 300 -11.62 -0.29 -0.06
N GLN A 301 -11.03 -1.19 -0.84
CA GLN A 301 -9.65 -1.65 -0.62
C GLN A 301 -8.68 -1.02 -1.61
N ILE A 302 -7.47 -0.67 -1.19
CA ILE A 302 -6.41 -0.22 -2.10
C ILE A 302 -5.13 -0.93 -1.71
N GLU A 303 -4.59 -1.70 -2.65
CA GLU A 303 -3.27 -2.30 -2.51
C GLU A 303 -2.22 -1.31 -3.01
N VAL A 304 -1.23 -1.02 -2.16
CA VAL A 304 -0.08 -0.16 -2.50
C VAL A 304 1.08 -1.07 -2.93
N PRO A 305 1.48 -1.06 -4.21
CA PRO A 305 2.41 -2.04 -4.74
C PRO A 305 3.82 -1.87 -4.16
N PRO A 306 4.52 -2.98 -3.88
CA PRO A 306 5.89 -2.96 -3.42
C PRO A 306 6.83 -2.42 -4.50
N LEU A 307 7.96 -1.84 -4.10
CA LEU A 307 8.89 -1.16 -5.00
C LEU A 307 9.47 -2.11 -6.07
N ARG A 308 9.66 -3.38 -5.74
CA ARG A 308 10.14 -4.41 -6.69
C ARG A 308 9.20 -4.65 -7.88
N GLU A 309 7.90 -4.41 -7.72
CA GLU A 309 6.91 -4.53 -8.81
C GLU A 309 6.83 -3.28 -9.68
N ARG A 310 7.52 -2.21 -9.26
CA ARG A 310 7.59 -0.91 -9.94
C ARG A 310 9.02 -0.38 -10.04
N GLY A 311 9.97 -1.27 -10.37
CA GLY A 311 11.39 -0.91 -10.46
C GLY A 311 11.71 0.20 -11.48
N GLU A 312 10.84 0.41 -12.47
CA GLU A 312 10.96 1.50 -13.45
C GLU A 312 10.70 2.89 -12.86
N ASP A 313 10.08 2.96 -11.68
CA ASP A 313 9.83 4.21 -10.94
C ASP A 313 11.05 4.62 -10.07
N ILE A 314 12.04 3.73 -9.88
CA ILE A 314 13.21 3.99 -9.01
C ILE A 314 13.99 5.24 -9.44
N PRO A 315 14.32 5.48 -10.73
CA PRO A 315 15.02 6.70 -11.13
C PRO A 315 14.27 8.00 -10.76
N ASP A 316 12.95 8.00 -10.96
CA ASP A 316 12.10 9.16 -10.69
C ASP A 316 12.00 9.41 -9.17
N LEU A 317 11.90 8.35 -8.37
CA LEU A 317 11.96 8.40 -6.91
C LEU A 317 13.32 8.92 -6.40
N ILE A 318 14.43 8.48 -6.99
CA ILE A 318 15.78 8.95 -6.64
C ILE A 318 15.90 10.45 -6.92
N GLN A 319 15.44 10.91 -8.08
CA GLN A 319 15.45 12.33 -8.44
C GLN A 319 14.61 13.15 -7.45
N TYR A 320 13.41 12.65 -7.13
CA TYR A 320 12.52 13.27 -6.15
C TYR A 320 13.18 13.38 -4.77
N PHE A 321 13.69 12.28 -4.22
CA PHE A 321 14.34 12.30 -2.90
C PHE A 321 15.60 13.16 -2.89
N THR A 322 16.39 13.16 -3.97
CA THR A 322 17.57 14.02 -4.10
C THR A 322 17.18 15.49 -3.99
N ALA A 323 16.11 15.91 -4.67
CA ALA A 323 15.59 17.27 -4.60
C ALA A 323 15.05 17.60 -3.18
N CYS A 324 14.28 16.70 -2.58
CA CYS A 324 13.75 16.91 -1.22
C CYS A 324 14.84 17.05 -0.15
N ILE A 325 15.90 16.22 -0.23
CA ILE A 325 16.96 16.19 0.80
C ILE A 325 17.90 17.39 0.65
N ARG A 326 18.18 17.85 -0.57
CA ARG A 326 19.00 19.06 -0.80
C ARG A 326 18.25 20.37 -0.49
N GLY A 327 16.92 20.35 -0.53
CA GLY A 327 16.11 21.54 -0.33
C GLY A 327 16.30 22.59 -1.44
N HIS A 328 15.81 23.81 -1.20
CA HIS A 328 15.97 24.96 -2.11
C HIS A 328 17.36 25.64 -2.02
N GLU A 329 18.33 25.03 -1.33
CA GLU A 329 19.68 25.57 -1.24
C GLU A 329 20.35 25.48 -2.63
N GLY A 330 20.55 26.65 -3.25
CA GLY A 330 20.92 26.84 -4.66
C GLY A 330 22.28 26.29 -5.07
N GLY A 331 22.45 24.97 -5.05
CA GLY A 331 23.54 24.23 -5.65
C GLY A 331 23.05 23.32 -6.78
N ASN A 332 23.96 22.86 -7.63
CA ASN A 332 23.63 21.85 -8.64
C ASN A 332 23.19 20.54 -7.96
N LEU A 333 22.10 19.95 -8.46
CA LEU A 333 21.69 18.61 -8.05
C LEU A 333 22.84 17.62 -8.35
N PRO A 334 23.20 16.75 -7.39
CA PRO A 334 24.25 15.77 -7.60
C PRO A 334 23.88 14.80 -8.72
N VAL A 335 24.86 14.49 -9.56
CA VAL A 335 24.67 13.64 -10.73
C VAL A 335 24.82 12.19 -10.30
N TRP A 336 23.83 11.36 -10.62
CA TRP A 336 23.90 9.91 -10.41
C TRP A 336 24.56 9.25 -11.61
N SER A 337 25.56 8.41 -11.38
CA SER A 337 26.14 7.61 -12.46
C SER A 337 25.16 6.55 -12.95
N HIS A 338 25.25 6.20 -14.24
CA HIS A 338 24.42 5.13 -14.82
C HIS A 338 24.63 3.78 -14.11
N ALA A 339 25.85 3.51 -13.64
CA ALA A 339 26.17 2.30 -12.88
C ALA A 339 25.44 2.26 -11.52
N ALA A 340 25.39 3.39 -10.79
CA ALA A 340 24.67 3.47 -9.53
C ALA A 340 23.16 3.29 -9.72
N LEU A 341 22.57 3.93 -10.74
CA LEU A 341 21.14 3.75 -11.06
C LEU A 341 20.82 2.30 -11.43
N SER A 342 21.64 1.69 -12.28
CA SER A 342 21.49 0.29 -12.71
C SER A 342 21.64 -0.71 -11.55
N GLU A 343 22.45 -0.39 -10.55
CA GLU A 343 22.54 -1.19 -9.33
C GLU A 343 21.27 -1.06 -8.48
N LEU A 344 20.82 0.17 -8.23
CA LEU A 344 19.62 0.44 -7.43
C LEU A 344 18.37 -0.20 -8.05
N GLN A 345 18.24 -0.20 -9.37
CA GLN A 345 17.12 -0.84 -10.07
C GLN A 345 17.08 -2.37 -9.92
N ARG A 346 18.21 -3.02 -9.61
CA ARG A 346 18.30 -4.49 -9.46
C ARG A 346 18.13 -4.97 -8.03
N ARG A 347 18.10 -4.06 -7.04
CA ARG A 347 17.93 -4.44 -5.63
C ARG A 347 16.48 -4.90 -5.36
N PRO A 348 16.26 -5.81 -4.40
CA PRO A 348 14.93 -6.35 -4.10
C PRO A 348 14.03 -5.38 -3.32
N TRP A 349 14.60 -4.39 -2.64
CA TRP A 349 13.89 -3.33 -1.90
C TRP A 349 12.82 -3.84 -0.92
N TYR A 350 13.19 -4.71 0.02
CA TYR A 350 12.26 -5.26 1.00
C TYR A 350 11.72 -4.19 1.98
N GLY A 351 12.49 -3.13 2.27
CA GLY A 351 12.02 -1.96 3.00
C GLY A 351 11.37 -0.90 2.10
N ASN A 352 11.15 -1.24 0.82
CA ASN A 352 10.42 -0.47 -0.18
C ASN A 352 10.94 0.98 -0.32
N VAL A 353 10.04 1.95 -0.44
CA VAL A 353 10.35 3.36 -0.68
C VAL A 353 11.07 3.98 0.51
N ARG A 354 10.79 3.52 1.73
CA ARG A 354 11.50 3.95 2.95
C ARG A 354 12.99 3.57 2.90
N GLU A 355 13.28 2.34 2.50
CA GLU A 355 14.66 1.88 2.30
C GLU A 355 15.36 2.69 1.20
N LEU A 356 14.71 2.88 0.04
CA LEU A 356 15.27 3.66 -1.06
C LEU A 356 15.62 5.09 -0.63
N ARG A 357 14.72 5.77 0.12
CA ARG A 357 14.99 7.11 0.64
C ARG A 357 16.23 7.15 1.53
N ASN A 358 16.37 6.18 2.44
CA ASN A 358 17.53 6.08 3.33
C ASN A 358 18.83 5.84 2.54
N VAL A 359 18.77 5.00 1.50
CA VAL A 359 19.91 4.74 0.61
C VAL A 359 20.32 6.01 -0.15
N VAL A 360 19.35 6.78 -0.64
CA VAL A 360 19.59 8.07 -1.31
C VAL A 360 20.23 9.06 -0.35
N GLU A 361 19.71 9.21 0.86
CA GLU A 361 20.24 10.09 1.89
C GLU A 361 21.69 9.71 2.25
N HIS A 362 21.97 8.43 2.48
CA HIS A 362 23.31 7.93 2.72
C HIS A 362 24.28 8.27 1.58
N ALA A 363 23.89 8.00 0.33
CA ALA A 363 24.72 8.25 -0.84
C ALA A 363 25.07 9.75 -0.99
N LEU A 364 24.11 10.63 -0.70
CA LEU A 364 24.32 12.09 -0.73
C LEU A 364 25.33 12.57 0.32
N ILE A 365 25.33 11.96 1.51
CA ILE A 365 26.28 12.25 2.58
C ILE A 365 27.69 11.77 2.19
N VAL A 366 27.81 10.55 1.66
CA VAL A 366 29.11 9.94 1.31
C VAL A 366 29.75 10.62 0.10
N ALA A 367 28.97 10.97 -0.92
CA ALA A 367 29.49 11.55 -2.16
C ALA A 367 29.98 13.01 -2.03
N ARG A 368 29.68 13.70 -0.92
CA ARG A 368 30.15 15.06 -0.61
C ARG A 368 29.99 16.08 -1.76
N GLY A 369 28.93 15.94 -2.56
CA GLY A 369 28.62 16.85 -3.68
C GLY A 369 29.23 16.48 -5.04
N GLY A 370 29.99 15.38 -5.12
CA GLY A 370 30.44 14.79 -6.39
C GLY A 370 29.39 13.87 -7.04
N THR A 371 29.75 13.29 -8.19
CA THR A 371 28.95 12.25 -8.85
C THR A 371 28.75 11.04 -7.94
N ILE A 372 27.52 10.54 -7.84
CA ILE A 372 27.18 9.37 -7.02
C ILE A 372 27.52 8.08 -7.80
N LEU A 373 28.43 7.29 -7.25
CA LEU A 373 28.95 6.04 -7.79
C LEU A 373 28.44 4.84 -6.95
N PRO A 374 28.47 3.61 -7.50
CA PRO A 374 28.13 2.38 -6.77
C PRO A 374 28.77 2.26 -5.37
N GLU A 375 30.04 2.63 -5.24
CA GLU A 375 30.80 2.59 -3.98
C GLU A 375 30.29 3.54 -2.89
N HIS A 376 29.46 4.52 -3.24
CA HIS A 376 28.80 5.42 -2.27
C HIS A 376 27.49 4.83 -1.73
N LEU A 377 26.99 3.75 -2.32
CA LEU A 377 25.76 3.09 -1.89
C LEU A 377 26.08 2.16 -0.71
N PRO A 378 25.21 2.10 0.32
CA PRO A 378 25.35 1.10 1.37
C PRO A 378 25.09 -0.30 0.80
N SER A 379 25.67 -1.33 1.42
CA SER A 379 25.40 -2.72 1.07
C SER A 379 23.90 -3.03 1.14
N PRO A 380 23.35 -3.83 0.21
CA PRO A 380 21.95 -4.20 0.23
C PRO A 380 21.61 -5.03 1.47
N ILE A 381 20.38 -4.88 1.99
CA ILE A 381 19.89 -5.67 3.11
C ILE A 381 19.66 -7.12 2.65
N PRO A 382 20.28 -8.14 3.29
CA PRO A 382 20.04 -9.54 2.96
C PRO A 382 18.59 -9.96 3.19
N ALA A 383 18.04 -10.80 2.32
CA ALA A 383 16.67 -11.32 2.42
C ALA A 383 16.39 -12.03 3.76
N GLU A 384 17.41 -12.68 4.33
CA GLU A 384 17.35 -13.43 5.59
C GLU A 384 17.05 -12.56 6.83
N ILE A 385 17.35 -11.26 6.76
CA ILE A 385 17.10 -10.32 7.86
C ILE A 385 15.64 -9.85 7.86
N VAL A 386 15.02 -9.72 6.67
CA VAL A 386 13.68 -9.15 6.52
C VAL A 386 12.57 -10.18 6.70
N GLN A 387 12.84 -11.47 6.43
CA GLN A 387 11.88 -12.56 6.69
C GLN A 387 11.73 -12.92 8.18
N ARG A 388 12.40 -12.20 9.10
CA ARG A 388 12.22 -12.39 10.54
C ARG A 388 10.95 -11.75 11.11
N ASP A 389 10.25 -10.91 10.34
CA ASP A 389 8.94 -10.31 10.70
C ASP A 389 7.74 -11.22 10.39
N ASP A 390 7.97 -12.43 9.87
CA ASP A 390 6.92 -13.44 9.81
C ASP A 390 6.64 -13.93 11.24
N ASP A 391 5.53 -13.47 11.83
CA ASP A 391 4.94 -13.85 13.13
C ASP A 391 4.61 -15.35 13.24
N ARG A 392 5.08 -16.16 12.27
CA ARG A 392 4.95 -17.61 12.28
C ARG A 392 5.74 -18.17 13.45
N PRO A 393 5.13 -18.99 14.31
CA PRO A 393 5.82 -19.56 15.45
C PRO A 393 7.09 -20.30 14.98
N ALA A 394 8.20 -20.16 15.70
CA ALA A 394 9.49 -20.75 15.33
C ALA A 394 9.39 -22.26 15.00
N SER A 395 8.44 -22.96 15.62
CA SER A 395 8.13 -24.36 15.33
C SER A 395 7.62 -24.61 13.90
N ALA A 396 6.84 -23.70 13.32
CA ALA A 396 6.37 -23.80 11.93
C ALA A 396 7.53 -23.56 10.94
N GLN A 397 8.42 -22.62 11.26
CA GLN A 397 9.61 -22.34 10.46
C GLN A 397 10.57 -23.54 10.45
N ILE A 398 10.82 -24.14 11.63
CA ILE A 398 11.63 -25.36 11.76
C ILE A 398 11.02 -26.52 10.96
N ARG A 399 9.70 -26.73 11.02
CA ARG A 399 9.03 -27.80 10.25
C ARG A 399 9.20 -27.63 8.75
N GLU A 400 9.07 -26.41 8.24
CA GLU A 400 9.26 -26.11 6.82
C GLU A 400 10.71 -26.34 6.37
N LEU A 401 11.69 -25.91 7.17
CA LEU A 401 13.11 -26.14 6.87
C LEU A 401 13.43 -27.64 6.85
N ILE A 402 12.93 -28.40 7.83
CA ILE A 402 13.10 -29.86 7.87
C ILE A 402 12.42 -30.51 6.66
N TYR A 403 11.22 -30.07 6.27
CA TYR A 403 10.51 -30.62 5.13
C TYR A 403 11.25 -30.37 3.81
N ARG A 404 11.76 -29.15 3.60
CA ARG A 404 12.55 -28.80 2.42
C ARG A 404 13.84 -29.60 2.35
N TRP A 405 14.59 -29.64 3.45
CA TRP A 405 15.82 -30.45 3.54
C TRP A 405 15.52 -31.93 3.28
N SER A 406 14.46 -32.48 3.89
CA SER A 406 14.08 -33.89 3.70
C SER A 406 13.70 -34.17 2.25
N SER A 407 12.98 -33.26 1.60
CA SER A 407 12.56 -33.40 0.20
C SER A 407 13.77 -33.38 -0.74
N ASP A 408 14.74 -32.50 -0.49
CA ASP A 408 15.97 -32.39 -1.26
C ASP A 408 16.84 -33.65 -1.10
N VAL A 409 17.09 -34.07 0.15
CA VAL A 409 17.87 -35.27 0.47
C VAL A 409 17.27 -36.54 -0.13
N LEU A 410 15.95 -36.72 -0.04
CA LEU A 410 15.28 -37.91 -0.58
C LEU A 410 15.24 -37.94 -2.12
N GLN A 411 15.33 -36.79 -2.79
CA GLN A 411 15.38 -36.70 -4.25
C GLN A 411 16.79 -36.86 -4.81
N ASN A 412 17.81 -36.37 -4.09
CA ASN A 412 19.15 -36.21 -4.62
C ASN A 412 20.19 -37.21 -4.06
N THR A 413 19.78 -38.12 -3.18
CA THR A 413 20.72 -39.03 -2.49
C THR A 413 20.29 -40.50 -2.62
N PRO A 414 21.22 -41.46 -2.77
CA PRO A 414 20.90 -42.87 -2.94
C PRO A 414 20.19 -43.50 -1.71
N PRO A 415 19.46 -44.63 -1.89
CA PRO A 415 18.66 -45.28 -0.83
C PRO A 415 19.44 -45.75 0.42
N SER A 416 20.76 -45.85 0.33
CA SER A 416 21.66 -46.20 1.44
C SER A 416 22.09 -45.01 2.28
N TYR A 417 21.59 -43.81 1.98
CA TYR A 417 21.89 -42.60 2.73
C TYR A 417 21.16 -42.61 4.08
N ALA A 418 21.90 -42.43 5.17
CA ALA A 418 21.37 -42.39 6.52
C ALA A 418 20.70 -41.03 6.83
N ALA A 419 19.72 -40.63 6.01
CA ALA A 419 19.02 -39.34 6.10
C ALA A 419 18.47 -39.08 7.51
N TYR A 420 18.02 -40.13 8.19
CA TYR A 420 17.52 -40.02 9.55
C TYR A 420 18.61 -39.64 10.56
N GLU A 421 19.79 -40.27 10.48
CA GLU A 421 20.91 -39.98 11.39
C GLU A 421 21.48 -38.58 11.16
N GLU A 422 21.51 -38.13 9.90
CA GLU A 422 21.93 -36.78 9.56
C GLU A 422 20.95 -35.71 10.00
N LEU A 423 19.64 -35.95 9.87
CA LEU A 423 18.65 -35.03 10.41
C LEU A 423 18.85 -34.87 11.92
N LEU A 424 19.04 -35.97 12.65
CA LEU A 424 19.28 -35.93 14.10
C LEU A 424 20.57 -35.21 14.46
N SER A 425 21.65 -35.36 13.68
CA SER A 425 22.91 -34.65 13.92
C SER A 425 22.80 -33.14 13.70
N ILE A 426 21.83 -32.68 12.90
CA ILE A 426 21.55 -31.26 12.69
C ILE A 426 20.68 -30.70 13.83
N VAL A 427 19.62 -31.41 14.23
CA VAL A 427 18.59 -30.85 15.12
C VAL A 427 18.81 -31.13 16.61
N GLU A 428 19.44 -32.25 16.98
CA GLU A 428 19.63 -32.61 18.39
C GLU A 428 20.71 -31.76 19.10
N PRO A 429 21.92 -31.53 18.53
CA PRO A 429 22.97 -30.83 19.25
C PRO A 429 22.60 -29.40 19.72
N PRO A 430 21.96 -28.55 18.90
CA PRO A 430 21.55 -27.21 19.35
C PRO A 430 20.58 -27.25 20.53
N LEU A 431 19.64 -28.21 20.55
CA LEU A 431 18.71 -28.40 21.66
C LEU A 431 19.44 -28.83 22.95
N LEU A 432 20.39 -29.75 22.82
CA LEU A 432 21.19 -30.24 23.94
C LEU A 432 22.08 -29.15 24.53
N ILE A 433 22.72 -28.33 23.69
CA ILE A 433 23.53 -27.18 24.11
C ILE A 433 22.66 -26.18 24.88
N ALA A 434 21.54 -25.75 24.30
CA ALA A 434 20.67 -24.74 24.90
C ALA A 434 20.14 -25.16 26.29
N VAL A 435 19.76 -26.44 26.46
CA VAL A 435 19.29 -26.92 27.77
C VAL A 435 20.43 -27.04 28.79
N MET A 436 21.63 -27.40 28.34
CA MET A 436 22.80 -27.52 29.22
C MET A 436 23.30 -26.14 29.67
N GLU A 437 23.26 -25.14 28.79
CA GLU A 437 23.53 -23.73 29.13
C GLU A 437 22.51 -23.19 30.14
N LYS A 438 21.22 -23.42 29.90
CA LYS A 438 20.13 -23.00 30.80
C LYS A 438 20.28 -23.56 32.21
N HIS A 439 20.73 -24.80 32.34
CA HIS A 439 20.91 -25.48 33.62
C HIS A 439 22.35 -25.45 34.15
N HIS A 440 23.21 -24.60 33.57
CA HIS A 440 24.62 -24.43 33.97
C HIS A 440 25.35 -25.78 34.16
N GLY A 441 25.25 -26.67 33.17
CA GLY A 441 25.92 -27.98 33.22
C GLY A 441 25.19 -29.07 34.01
N ASN A 442 24.09 -28.75 34.71
CA ASN A 442 23.37 -29.73 35.52
C ASN A 442 22.56 -30.71 34.66
N CYS A 443 23.20 -31.83 34.29
CA CYS A 443 22.62 -32.89 33.47
C CYS A 443 21.33 -33.49 34.05
N ALA A 444 21.16 -33.55 35.38
CA ALA A 444 19.93 -34.11 35.97
C ALA A 444 18.73 -33.17 35.83
N ALA A 445 18.94 -31.85 35.94
CA ALA A 445 17.91 -30.85 35.74
C ALA A 445 17.56 -30.69 34.25
N ALA A 446 18.57 -30.66 33.38
CA ALA A 446 18.40 -30.63 31.93
C ALA A 446 17.62 -31.85 31.41
N ALA A 447 17.94 -33.06 31.89
CA ALA A 447 17.22 -34.28 31.50
C ALA A 447 15.73 -34.21 31.88
N ARG A 448 15.42 -33.68 33.07
CA ARG A 448 14.04 -33.53 33.53
C ARG A 448 13.25 -32.55 32.67
N GLU A 449 13.86 -31.44 32.26
CA GLU A 449 13.21 -30.45 31.39
C GLU A 449 12.93 -30.99 29.99
N LEU A 450 13.84 -31.80 29.44
CA LEU A 450 13.63 -32.48 28.16
C LEU A 450 12.70 -33.70 28.24
N GLY A 451 12.25 -34.10 29.44
CA GLY A 451 11.49 -35.33 29.63
C GLY A 451 12.29 -36.61 29.36
N LEU A 452 13.62 -36.54 29.42
CA LEU A 452 14.54 -37.65 29.17
C LEU A 452 15.06 -38.25 30.49
N HIS A 453 15.45 -39.53 30.44
CA HIS A 453 16.21 -40.12 31.53
C HIS A 453 17.66 -39.59 31.52
N ARG A 454 18.25 -39.35 32.69
CA ARG A 454 19.62 -38.79 32.84
C ARG A 454 20.67 -39.57 32.05
N THR A 455 20.59 -40.91 32.07
CA THR A 455 21.53 -41.77 31.33
C THR A 455 21.38 -41.65 29.81
N THR A 456 20.18 -41.36 29.32
CA THR A 456 19.91 -41.12 27.90
C THR A 456 20.48 -39.79 27.45
N LEU A 457 20.29 -38.73 28.25
CA LEU A 457 20.88 -37.42 27.97
C LEU A 457 22.42 -37.50 27.93
N ARG A 458 23.03 -38.16 28.91
CA ARG A 458 24.49 -38.31 28.98
C ARG A 458 25.07 -39.03 27.76
N LYS A 459 24.44 -40.13 27.34
CA LYS A 459 24.83 -40.84 26.11
C LYS A 459 24.74 -39.96 24.85
N LYS A 460 23.71 -39.11 24.75
CA LYS A 460 23.57 -38.18 23.62
C LYS A 460 24.62 -37.08 23.66
N LEU A 461 24.94 -36.52 24.83
CA LEU A 461 26.02 -35.54 24.97
C LEU A 461 27.37 -36.13 24.55
N ASP A 462 27.67 -37.35 25.00
CA ASP A 462 28.90 -38.08 24.63
C ASP A 462 28.94 -38.37 23.11
N GLN A 463 27.80 -38.76 22.52
CA GLN A 463 27.67 -39.04 21.09
C GLN A 463 27.98 -37.83 20.21
N TYR A 464 27.61 -36.62 20.65
CA TYR A 464 27.81 -35.37 19.89
C TYR A 464 29.04 -34.57 20.35
N GLY A 465 29.82 -35.08 21.31
CA GLY A 465 31.01 -34.37 21.83
C GLY A 465 30.69 -33.05 22.53
N ILE A 466 29.51 -32.96 23.17
CA ILE A 466 29.09 -31.76 23.89
C ILE A 466 29.55 -31.90 25.34
N ASP A 467 30.59 -31.17 25.72
CA ASP A 467 31.08 -31.15 27.09
C ASP A 467 30.03 -30.53 28.02
N ALA A 468 29.71 -31.24 29.10
CA ALA A 468 28.97 -30.64 30.20
C ALA A 468 29.89 -29.61 30.86
N VAL A 469 29.78 -28.34 30.45
CA VAL A 469 30.48 -27.24 31.09
C VAL A 469 30.13 -27.26 32.57
N GLY A 470 31.13 -27.60 33.41
CA GLY A 470 30.99 -27.71 34.86
C GLY A 470 30.95 -26.36 35.55
#